data_AF-A0A5K1GG62-F1
#
_entry.id   AF-A0A5K1GG62-F1
#
_cell.length_a   1.000
_cell.length_b   1.000
_cell.length_c   1.000
_cell.angle_alpha   90.00
_cell.angle_beta   90.00
_cell.angle_gamma   90.00
#
_symmetry.space_group_name_H-M   'P 1'
#
loop_
_entity.id
_entity.type
_entity.pdbx_description
1 polymer ?
#
loop_
_entity_poly.entity_id
_entity_poly.type
_entity_poly.pdbx_seq_one_letter_code
_entity_poly.pdbx_strand_id
1 'polypeptide(L)'
;GEEFAEMLRDFLGDGIFNADGETWKGQRKTASFEFNTRSLRNFVINTVREEIRGRLAPLLARACVEGRALDLQDVLERFAFDNVCRVAFGEDPACLRQVSPENSAELPAEGKVNDVPCSISEHA
;
A
#
# COMPACT_ATOMS: atom_id res chain seq x y z
N GLY A 1 -19.31 7.65 17.35
CA GLY A 1 -20.09 8.86 17.66
C GLY A 1 -21.09 9.06 16.55
N GLU A 2 -22.37 9.24 16.86
CA GLU A 2 -23.47 9.06 15.88
C GLU A 2 -23.30 9.87 14.58
N GLU A 3 -22.89 11.14 14.65
CA GLU A 3 -22.68 11.95 13.43
C GLU A 3 -21.60 11.39 12.48
N PHE A 4 -20.51 10.86 13.02
CA PHE A 4 -19.46 10.24 12.20
C PHE A 4 -19.94 8.91 11.60
N ALA A 5 -20.74 8.16 12.38
CA ALA A 5 -21.30 6.90 11.93
C ALA A 5 -22.30 7.10 10.79
N GLU A 6 -23.15 8.13 10.87
CA GLU A 6 -24.07 8.48 9.79
C GLU A 6 -23.34 8.95 8.54
N MET A 7 -22.30 9.79 8.68
CA MET A 7 -21.54 10.32 7.54
C MET A 7 -20.88 9.23 6.69
N LEU A 8 -20.38 8.16 7.32
CA LEU A 8 -19.68 7.07 6.63
C LEU A 8 -20.58 5.85 6.36
N ARG A 9 -21.87 5.91 6.69
CA ARG A 9 -22.76 4.75 6.61
C ARG A 9 -22.88 4.17 5.20
N ASP A 10 -22.94 5.03 4.18
CA ASP A 10 -23.04 4.58 2.78
C ASP A 10 -21.75 3.89 2.29
N PHE A 11 -20.61 4.17 2.93
CA PHE A 11 -19.30 3.63 2.56
C PHE A 11 -18.89 2.42 3.42
N LEU A 12 -19.01 2.52 4.74
CA LEU A 12 -18.56 1.51 5.72
C LEU A 12 -19.71 0.65 6.28
N GLY A 13 -20.95 1.00 5.97
CA GLY A 13 -22.14 0.34 6.52
C GLY A 13 -22.19 0.43 8.05
N ASP A 14 -22.74 -0.59 8.68
CA ASP A 14 -22.67 -0.78 10.13
C ASP A 14 -21.49 -1.72 10.51
N GLY A 15 -20.43 -1.72 9.69
CA GLY A 15 -19.26 -2.58 9.82
C GLY A 15 -18.32 -2.16 10.95
N ILE A 16 -17.24 -2.93 11.14
CA ILE A 16 -16.31 -2.78 12.27
C ILE A 16 -15.68 -1.39 12.42
N PHE A 17 -15.58 -0.63 11.33
CA PHE A 17 -15.05 0.73 11.35
C PHE A 17 -16.08 1.79 11.73
N ASN A 18 -17.37 1.45 11.63
CA ASN A 18 -18.49 2.36 11.83
C ASN A 18 -19.38 1.98 13.04
N ALA A 19 -19.18 0.78 13.60
CA ALA A 19 -19.91 0.29 14.76
C ALA A 19 -19.33 0.82 16.08
N ASP A 20 -20.19 0.95 17.09
CA ASP A 20 -19.84 1.32 18.47
C ASP A 20 -20.32 0.23 19.47
N GLY A 21 -19.83 0.29 20.71
CA GLY A 21 -20.31 -0.52 21.83
C GLY A 21 -20.16 -2.04 21.66
N GLU A 22 -21.20 -2.78 22.03
CA GLU A 22 -21.19 -4.26 21.97
C GLU A 22 -21.16 -4.79 20.53
N THR A 23 -21.72 -4.07 19.57
CA THR A 23 -21.64 -4.43 18.14
C THR A 23 -20.19 -4.42 17.66
N TRP A 24 -19.46 -3.33 17.93
CA TRP A 24 -18.02 -3.24 17.62
C TRP A 24 -17.22 -4.34 18.30
N LYS A 25 -17.48 -4.60 19.58
CA LYS A 25 -16.77 -5.62 20.36
C LYS A 25 -16.99 -7.02 19.80
N GLY A 26 -18.21 -7.34 19.38
CA GLY A 26 -18.54 -8.59 18.70
C GLY A 26 -17.81 -8.73 17.35
N GLN A 27 -17.93 -7.72 16.49
CA GLN A 27 -17.27 -7.69 15.18
C GLN A 27 -15.74 -7.76 15.31
N ARG A 28 -15.14 -7.03 16.26
CA ARG A 28 -13.71 -7.08 16.56
C ARG A 28 -13.26 -8.45 17.00
N LYS A 29 -14.03 -9.15 17.85
CA LYS A 29 -13.71 -10.51 18.27
C LYS A 29 -13.67 -11.46 17.07
N THR A 30 -14.67 -11.40 16.20
CA THR A 30 -14.73 -12.20 14.98
C THR A 30 -13.59 -11.86 14.03
N ALA A 31 -13.39 -10.58 13.69
CA ALA A 31 -12.30 -10.15 12.81
C ALA A 31 -10.93 -10.56 13.36
N SER A 32 -10.67 -10.35 14.66
CA SER A 32 -9.38 -10.73 15.28
C SER A 32 -9.09 -12.23 15.18
N PHE A 33 -10.12 -13.06 15.27
CA PHE A 33 -9.99 -14.50 15.08
C PHE A 33 -9.67 -14.84 13.62
N GLU A 34 -10.43 -14.29 12.67
CA GLU A 34 -10.21 -14.50 11.23
C GLU A 34 -8.80 -14.07 10.80
N PHE A 35 -8.33 -12.88 11.23
CA PHE A 35 -6.97 -12.37 10.97
C PHE A 35 -5.85 -13.25 11.55
N ASN A 36 -6.15 -14.09 12.54
CA ASN A 36 -5.17 -15.05 13.10
C ASN A 36 -5.20 -16.42 12.40
N THR A 37 -6.16 -16.67 11.51
CA THR A 37 -6.21 -17.95 10.79
C THR A 37 -4.97 -18.12 9.93
N ARG A 38 -4.45 -19.35 9.87
CA ARG A 38 -3.26 -19.67 9.08
C ARG A 38 -3.47 -19.39 7.59
N SER A 39 -4.68 -19.64 7.08
CA SER A 39 -5.08 -19.37 5.70
C SER A 39 -4.96 -17.89 5.37
N LEU A 40 -5.59 -17.01 6.16
CA LEU A 40 -5.56 -15.57 5.91
C LEU A 40 -4.15 -15.00 6.08
N ARG A 41 -3.41 -15.43 7.10
CA ARG A 41 -2.00 -15.02 7.27
C ARG A 41 -1.14 -15.40 6.07
N ASN A 42 -1.28 -16.62 5.56
CA ASN A 42 -0.56 -17.07 4.38
C ASN A 42 -0.96 -16.27 3.14
N PHE A 43 -2.25 -15.97 2.97
CA PHE A 43 -2.75 -15.15 1.88
C PHE A 43 -2.14 -13.74 1.90
N VAL A 44 -2.13 -13.08 3.07
CA VAL A 44 -1.49 -11.76 3.24
C VAL A 44 0.00 -11.82 2.90
N ILE A 45 0.74 -12.80 3.43
CA ILE A 45 2.17 -12.95 3.15
C ILE A 45 2.42 -13.16 1.65
N ASN A 46 1.61 -13.97 0.99
CA ASN A 46 1.75 -14.21 -0.45
C ASN A 46 1.44 -12.95 -1.26
N THR A 47 0.36 -12.24 -0.93
CA THR A 47 -0.02 -10.95 -1.55
C THR A 47 1.13 -9.94 -1.48
N VAL A 48 1.68 -9.74 -0.28
CA VAL A 48 2.81 -8.82 -0.06
C VAL A 48 4.05 -9.26 -0.84
N ARG A 49 4.36 -10.57 -0.85
CA ARG A 49 5.50 -11.10 -1.60
C ARG A 49 5.37 -10.90 -3.11
N GLU A 50 4.17 -11.10 -3.65
CA GLU A 50 3.88 -10.88 -5.06
C GLU A 50 4.04 -9.41 -5.42
N GLU A 51 3.52 -8.50 -4.58
CA GLU A 51 3.64 -7.06 -4.81
C GLU A 51 5.10 -6.57 -4.76
N ILE A 52 5.88 -7.10 -3.80
CA ILE A 52 7.31 -6.82 -3.71
C ILE A 52 8.04 -7.27 -4.97
N ARG A 53 7.81 -8.52 -5.40
CA ARG A 53 8.52 -9.09 -6.56
C ARG A 53 8.08 -8.47 -7.87
N GLY A 54 6.79 -8.19 -8.02
CA GLY A 54 6.19 -7.73 -9.26
C GLY A 54 6.35 -6.22 -9.51
N ARG A 55 6.38 -5.40 -8.45
CA ARG A 55 6.35 -3.94 -8.59
C ARG A 55 7.41 -3.21 -7.78
N LEU A 56 7.50 -3.44 -6.48
CA LEU A 56 8.41 -2.65 -5.63
C LEU A 56 9.88 -2.89 -5.95
N ALA A 57 10.32 -4.15 -6.01
CA ALA A 57 11.71 -4.48 -6.30
C ALA A 57 12.15 -4.02 -7.70
N PRO A 58 11.37 -4.22 -8.79
CA PRO A 58 11.67 -3.63 -10.09
C PRO A 58 11.75 -2.10 -10.08
N LEU A 59 10.86 -1.43 -9.35
CA LEU A 59 10.86 0.03 -9.21
C LEU A 59 12.15 0.54 -8.56
N LEU A 60 12.57 -0.09 -7.46
CA LEU A 60 13.80 0.25 -6.74
C LEU A 60 15.04 -0.04 -7.58
N ALA A 61 15.07 -1.19 -8.26
CA ALA A 61 16.19 -1.57 -9.13
C ALA A 61 16.37 -0.58 -10.29
N ARG A 62 15.27 -0.17 -10.94
CA ARG A 62 15.33 0.83 -12.00
C ARG A 62 15.81 2.19 -11.49
N ALA A 63 15.28 2.66 -10.35
CA ALA A 63 15.72 3.93 -9.76
C ALA A 63 17.22 3.93 -9.43
N CYS A 64 17.74 2.80 -8.95
CA CYS A 64 19.17 2.62 -8.68
C CYS A 64 20.02 2.76 -9.96
N VAL A 65 19.62 2.09 -11.05
CA VAL A 65 20.31 2.17 -12.35
C VAL A 65 20.26 3.59 -12.93
N GLU A 66 19.12 4.27 -12.78
CA GLU A 66 18.91 5.64 -13.27
C GLU A 66 19.54 6.72 -12.39
N GLY A 67 20.04 6.37 -11.20
CA GLY A 67 20.48 7.36 -10.21
C GLY A 67 19.34 8.28 -9.73
N ARG A 68 18.09 7.82 -9.83
CA ARG A 68 16.90 8.64 -9.59
C ARG A 68 16.48 8.57 -8.12
N ALA A 69 16.32 9.74 -7.50
CA ALA A 69 15.74 9.83 -6.17
C ALA A 69 14.27 9.38 -6.18
N LEU A 70 13.86 8.71 -5.10
CA LEU A 70 12.48 8.28 -4.88
C LEU A 70 11.94 8.98 -3.64
N ASP A 71 10.72 9.49 -3.75
CA ASP A 71 9.92 9.78 -2.56
C ASP A 71 9.41 8.46 -1.98
N LEU A 72 10.02 8.03 -0.87
CA LEU A 72 9.64 6.79 -0.20
C LEU A 72 8.26 6.87 0.45
N GLN A 73 7.78 8.06 0.82
CA GLN A 73 6.43 8.20 1.37
C GLN A 73 5.40 7.83 0.31
N ASP A 74 5.48 8.46 -0.86
CA ASP A 74 4.60 8.20 -1.99
C ASP A 74 4.72 6.75 -2.52
N VAL A 75 5.93 6.18 -2.57
CA VAL A 75 6.12 4.77 -2.96
C VAL A 75 5.48 3.81 -1.97
N LEU A 76 5.71 4.00 -0.66
CA LEU A 76 5.19 3.10 0.36
C LEU A 76 3.69 3.26 0.58
N GLU A 77 3.15 4.47 0.38
CA GLU A 77 1.71 4.72 0.40
C GLU A 77 1.00 3.92 -0.69
N ARG A 78 1.47 4.03 -1.94
CA ARG A 78 0.93 3.26 -3.08
C ARG A 78 1.07 1.75 -2.89
N PHE A 79 2.23 1.31 -2.38
CA PHE A 79 2.46 -0.09 -2.03
C PHE A 79 1.48 -0.59 -0.95
N ALA A 80 1.27 0.18 0.11
CA ALA A 80 0.36 -0.19 1.18
C ALA A 80 -1.09 -0.23 0.69
N PHE A 81 -1.50 0.75 -0.12
CA PHE A 81 -2.83 0.81 -0.70
C PHE A 81 -3.14 -0.41 -1.57
N ASP A 82 -2.25 -0.78 -2.50
CA ASP A 82 -2.42 -1.97 -3.35
C ASP A 82 -2.57 -3.25 -2.51
N ASN A 83 -1.76 -3.42 -1.45
CA ASN A 83 -1.84 -4.57 -0.57
C ASN A 83 -3.15 -4.61 0.24
N VAL A 84 -3.58 -3.47 0.79
CA VAL A 84 -4.83 -3.37 1.54
C VAL A 84 -6.02 -3.69 0.63
N CYS A 85 -6.05 -3.15 -0.59
CA CYS A 85 -7.13 -3.42 -1.53
C CYS A 85 -7.21 -4.88 -1.93
N ARG A 86 -6.07 -5.54 -2.18
CA ARG A 86 -6.05 -6.97 -2.48
C ARG A 86 -6.51 -7.81 -1.31
N VAL A 87 -6.06 -7.49 -0.10
CA VAL A 87 -6.39 -8.28 1.10
C VAL A 87 -7.84 -8.09 1.53
N ALA A 88 -8.34 -6.85 1.53
CA ALA A 88 -9.66 -6.51 2.05
C ALA A 88 -10.77 -6.68 1.01
N PHE A 89 -10.49 -6.40 -0.27
CA PHE A 89 -11.51 -6.37 -1.32
C PHE A 89 -11.27 -7.37 -2.44
N GLY A 90 -10.11 -8.04 -2.48
CA GLY A 90 -9.74 -8.94 -3.57
C GLY A 90 -9.41 -8.22 -4.87
N GLU A 91 -9.28 -6.89 -4.84
CA GLU A 91 -9.06 -6.03 -6.01
C GLU A 91 -7.60 -5.56 -6.06
N ASP A 92 -7.08 -5.39 -7.28
CA ASP A 92 -5.71 -4.89 -7.52
C ASP A 92 -5.73 -3.54 -8.24
N PRO A 93 -5.65 -2.41 -7.50
CA PRO A 93 -5.66 -1.07 -8.08
C PRO A 93 -4.42 -0.78 -8.94
N ALA A 94 -3.31 -1.47 -8.66
CA ALA A 94 -2.03 -1.31 -9.33
C ALA A 94 -1.43 0.09 -9.26
N CYS A 95 -1.66 0.82 -8.16
CA CYS A 95 -1.17 2.17 -7.93
C CYS A 95 0.36 2.27 -7.92
N LEU A 96 1.08 1.22 -7.51
CA LEU A 96 2.54 1.20 -7.52
C LEU A 96 3.13 1.03 -8.93
N ARG A 97 2.32 0.60 -9.91
CA ARG A 97 2.77 0.45 -11.29
C ARG A 97 3.06 1.84 -11.87
N GLN A 98 4.31 2.07 -12.26
CA GLN A 98 4.63 3.31 -12.95
C GLN A 98 3.92 3.37 -14.30
N VAL A 99 3.20 4.45 -14.53
CA VAL A 99 2.73 4.86 -15.84
C VAL A 99 3.97 5.17 -16.67
N SER A 100 4.24 4.36 -17.70
CA SER A 100 5.33 4.62 -18.65
C SER A 100 5.07 5.95 -19.36
N PRO A 101 6.09 6.72 -19.77
CA PRO A 101 5.90 8.03 -20.39
C PRO A 101 5.02 8.05 -21.65
N GLU A 102 4.69 6.89 -22.26
CA GLU A 102 3.64 6.80 -23.27
C GLU A 102 2.22 7.18 -22.78
N ASN A 103 2.00 7.28 -21.46
CA ASN A 103 0.70 7.58 -20.86
C ASN A 103 0.69 8.82 -19.93
N SER A 104 1.76 9.63 -19.93
CA SER A 104 1.84 10.88 -19.16
C SER A 104 2.23 12.04 -20.06
N ALA A 105 1.33 12.41 -20.98
CA ALA A 105 1.38 13.76 -21.53
C ALA A 105 0.96 14.74 -20.42
N GLU A 106 1.87 15.68 -20.14
CA GLU A 106 1.71 16.92 -19.37
C GLU A 106 1.75 16.79 -17.84
N LEU A 107 2.92 17.13 -17.27
CA LEU A 107 3.09 18.31 -16.40
C LEU A 107 4.60 18.58 -16.15
N PRO A 108 5.01 19.85 -15.98
CA PRO A 108 6.39 20.29 -16.17
C PRO A 108 7.28 20.04 -14.95
N ALA A 109 8.54 19.72 -15.25
CA ALA A 109 9.60 19.49 -14.30
C ALA A 109 10.06 20.79 -13.61
N GLU A 110 10.21 20.77 -12.29
CA GLU A 110 11.19 21.59 -11.58
C GLU A 110 11.73 20.89 -10.32
N GLY A 111 13.02 21.08 -10.05
CA GLY A 111 13.63 20.84 -8.74
C GLY A 111 14.87 19.96 -8.75
N LYS A 112 16.05 20.56 -9.01
CA LYS A 112 17.35 19.90 -8.80
C LYS A 112 17.48 19.46 -7.33
N VAL A 113 17.67 18.17 -7.09
CA VAL A 113 18.11 17.64 -5.79
C VAL A 113 19.54 17.13 -5.95
N ASN A 114 20.40 17.64 -5.07
CA ASN A 114 21.84 17.50 -5.07
C ASN A 114 22.30 16.04 -5.05
N ASP A 115 23.37 15.76 -5.82
CA ASP A 115 24.10 14.50 -5.82
C ASP A 115 24.56 14.13 -4.40
N VAL A 116 24.05 13.02 -3.87
CA VAL A 116 24.66 12.32 -2.73
C VAL A 116 25.49 11.18 -3.30
N PRO A 117 26.82 11.14 -3.09
CA PRO A 117 27.62 10.04 -3.58
C PRO A 117 27.28 8.77 -2.78
N CYS A 118 26.79 7.76 -3.50
CA CYS A 118 26.56 6.42 -2.95
C CYS A 118 27.92 5.71 -2.79
N SER A 119 28.50 5.79 -1.59
CA SER A 119 29.65 4.97 -1.21
C SER A 119 29.15 3.64 -0.65
N ILE A 120 29.03 2.62 -1.50
CA ILE A 120 28.98 1.24 -1.04
C ILE A 120 30.44 0.78 -0.89
N SER A 121 30.94 0.76 0.35
CA SER A 121 32.19 0.05 0.65
C SER A 121 31.89 -1.44 0.83
N GLU A 122 32.34 -2.25 -0.11
CA GLU A 122 32.57 -3.69 0.07
C GLU A 122 33.48 -3.91 1.29
N HIS A 123 33.06 -4.73 2.25
CA HIS A 123 33.99 -5.45 3.11
C HIS A 123 33.62 -6.94 3.11
N ALA A 124 34.66 -7.75 2.92
CA ALA A 124 34.71 -9.19 2.74
C ALA A 124 34.19 -10.00 3.95
#